data_AF-A0AAW7AW17-F1
#
_entry.id   AF-A0AAW7AW17-F1
#
_cell.length_a   1.000
_cell.length_b   1.000
_cell.length_c   1.000
_cell.angle_alpha   90.00
_cell.angle_beta   90.00
_cell.angle_gamma   90.00
#
_symmetry.space_group_name_H-M   'P 1'
#
loop_
_entity.id
_entity.type
_entity.pdbx_description
1 polymer ?
#
loop_
_entity_poly.entity_id
_entity_poly.type
_entity_poly.pdbx_seq_one_letter_code
_entity_poly.pdbx_strand_id
1 'polypeptide(L)' 'MLGNELITVFHIGSTAVEGLKANPIIDIMLVVENIHRLDAYAFDFETLGDEVMGKSACWAGDFRS' A
#
# COMPACT_ATOMS: atom_id res chain seq x y z
N MET A 1 -8.28 6.34 8.42
CA MET A 1 -6.81 6.27 8.68
C MET A 1 -6.49 4.92 9.31
N LEU A 2 -5.44 4.21 8.85
CA LEU A 2 -5.13 2.80 9.19
C LEU A 2 -4.83 2.50 10.67
N GLY A 3 -4.80 3.51 11.54
CA GLY A 3 -4.69 3.32 13.00
C GLY A 3 -3.46 2.50 13.41
N ASN A 4 -3.67 1.59 14.36
CA ASN A 4 -2.62 0.72 14.89
C ASN A 4 -2.22 -0.42 13.94
N GLU A 5 -2.95 -0.63 12.85
CA GLU A 5 -2.64 -1.70 11.89
C GLU A 5 -1.43 -1.37 11.02
N LEU A 6 -1.09 -0.08 10.87
CA LEU A 6 0.04 0.35 10.06
C LEU A 6 1.36 0.16 10.80
N ILE A 7 2.21 -0.73 10.29
CA ILE A 7 3.56 -0.95 10.83
C ILE A 7 4.54 0.05 10.20
N THR A 8 4.53 0.17 8.87
CA THR A 8 5.43 1.08 8.16
C THR A 8 4.94 1.40 6.75
N VAL A 9 5.46 2.48 6.19
CA VAL A 9 5.17 2.97 4.83
C VAL A 9 6.48 3.09 4.06
N PHE A 10 6.51 2.60 2.82
CA PHE A 10 7.64 2.76 1.92
C PHE A 10 7.22 3.49 0.65
N HIS A 11 8.01 4.48 0.24
CA HIS A 11 7.96 5.02 -1.11
C HIS A 11 8.76 4.07 -2.01
N ILE A 12 8.08 3.47 -2.98
CA ILE A 12 8.65 2.50 -3.92
C ILE A 12 8.51 3.02 -5.35
N GLY A 13 8.98 2.24 -6.32
CA GLY A 13 8.87 2.56 -7.73
C GLY A 13 9.91 3.59 -8.22
N SER A 14 9.78 3.97 -9.48
CA SER A 14 10.78 4.80 -10.16
C SER A 14 10.88 6.23 -9.61
N THR A 15 9.80 6.75 -9.03
CA THR A 15 9.78 8.09 -8.41
C THR A 15 10.47 8.11 -7.05
N ALA A 16 10.74 6.96 -6.43
CA ALA A 16 11.51 6.85 -5.18
C ALA A 16 13.03 6.90 -5.41
N VAL A 17 13.49 6.81 -6.67
CA VAL A 17 14.91 6.84 -7.02
C VAL A 17 15.30 8.26 -7.44
N GLU A 18 16.14 8.90 -6.63
CA GLU A 18 16.64 10.24 -6.93
C GLU A 18 17.43 10.26 -8.25
N GLY A 19 17.15 11.27 -9.09
CA GLY A 19 17.81 11.43 -10.39
C GLY A 19 17.29 10.53 -11.51
N LEU A 20 16.33 9.64 -11.24
CA LEU A 20 15.68 8.84 -12.27
C LEU A 20 14.53 9.61 -12.92
N LYS A 21 14.55 9.72 -14.26
CA LYS A 21 13.41 10.30 -15.00
C LYS A 21 12.26 9.32 -14.97
N ALA A 22 11.25 9.63 -14.17
CA ALA A 22 10.06 8.81 -13.98
C ALA A 22 8.78 9.57 -14.41
N ASN A 23 7.72 8.83 -14.71
CA ASN A 23 6.39 9.41 -14.77
C ASN A 23 5.99 9.92 -13.38
N PRO A 24 5.18 10.99 -13.26
CA PRO A 24 4.81 11.58 -11.97
C PRO A 24 3.72 10.75 -11.26
N ILE A 25 3.98 9.46 -11.06
CA ILE A 25 3.12 8.50 -10.37
C ILE A 25 3.87 8.04 -9.12
N ILE A 26 3.25 8.17 -7.95
CA ILE A 26 3.86 7.81 -6.67
C ILE A 26 3.34 6.43 -6.26
N ASP A 27 4.25 5.45 -6.19
CA ASP A 27 3.93 4.11 -5.70
C ASP A 27 4.23 4.02 -4.20
N ILE A 28 3.24 3.64 -3.38
CA ILE A 28 3.38 3.50 -1.93
C ILE A 28 3.10 2.05 -1.52
N MET A 29 4.03 1.43 -0.78
CA MET A 29 3.83 0.11 -0.17
C MET A 29 3.57 0.27 1.33
N LEU A 30 2.49 -0.36 1.80
CA LEU A 30 2.10 -0.37 3.20
C LEU A 30 2.40 -1.75 3.80
N VAL A 31 3.10 -1.77 4.92
CA VAL A 31 3.23 -2.98 5.74
C VAL A 31 2.26 -2.84 6.91
N VAL A 32 1.40 -3.84 7.06
CA VAL A 32 0.35 -3.86 8.06
C VAL A 32 0.42 -5.12 8.91
N GLU A 33 -0.10 -5.05 10.13
CA GLU A 33 -0.15 -6.19 11.05
C GLU A 33 -1.04 -7.31 10.51
N ASN A 34 -2.22 -6.97 10.00
CA ASN A 34 -3.14 -7.96 9.42
C ASN A 34 -3.86 -7.40 8.18
N ILE A 35 -3.53 -7.96 7.01
CA ILE A 35 -4.13 -7.54 5.73
C ILE A 35 -5.65 -7.74 5.68
N HIS A 36 -6.21 -8.71 6.41
CA HIS A 36 -7.67 -8.93 6.44
C HIS A 36 -8.42 -7.84 7.22
N ARG A 37 -7.73 -7.12 8.11
CA ARG A 37 -8.31 -5.95 8.79
C ARG A 37 -8.39 -4.74 7.87
N LEU A 38 -7.62 -4.73 6.77
CA LEU A 38 -7.64 -3.66 5.78
C LEU A 38 -9.00 -3.55 5.07
N ASP A 39 -9.74 -4.65 4.94
CA ASP A 39 -11.08 -4.68 4.36
C ASP A 39 -12.06 -3.75 5.11
N ALA A 40 -11.89 -3.59 6.43
CA ALA A 40 -12.69 -2.67 7.23
C ALA A 40 -12.42 -1.19 6.93
N TYR A 41 -11.27 -0.88 6.32
CA TYR A 41 -10.87 0.46 5.91
C TYR A 41 -11.14 0.71 4.42
N ALA A 42 -11.64 -0.27 3.66
CA ALA A 42 -11.90 -0.11 2.22
C ALA A 42 -12.77 1.11 1.91
N PHE A 43 -13.79 1.36 2.74
CA PHE A 43 -14.66 2.54 2.61
C PHE A 43 -13.92 3.88 2.79
N ASP A 44 -12.96 3.93 3.72
CA ASP A 44 -12.10 5.12 3.92
C ASP A 44 -11.22 5.38 2.69
N PHE A 45 -10.79 4.33 1.97
CA PHE A 45 -9.99 4.45 0.76
C PHE A 45 -10.82 4.84 -0.47
N GLU A 46 -12.02 4.27 -0.63
CA GLU A 46 -12.94 4.63 -1.71
C GLU A 46 -13.39 6.10 -1.64
N THR A 47 -13.58 6.62 -0.43
CA THR A 47 -13.95 8.03 -0.22
C THR A 47 -12.82 9.01 -0.52
N LEU A 48 -11.57 8.54 -0.58
CA LEU A 48 -10.41 9.37 -0.97
C LEU A 48 -10.25 9.53 -2.48
N GLY A 49 -11.07 8.84 -3.28
CA GLY A 49 -11.03 8.91 -4.75
C GLY A 49 -10.02 7.97 -5.40
N ASP A 50 -9.38 7.10 -4.62
CA ASP A 50 -8.51 6.05 -5.13
C ASP A 50 -9.35 4.82 -5.52
N GLU A 51 -9.15 4.34 -6.74
CA GLU A 51 -9.72 3.07 -7.19
C GLU A 51 -9.02 1.95 -6.41
N VAL A 52 -9.68 1.41 -5.39
CA VAL A 52 -9.14 0.33 -4.55
C VAL A 52 -9.10 -0.96 -5.38
N MET A 53 -8.01 -1.14 -6.12
CA MET A 53 -7.71 -2.37 -6.86
C MET A 53 -7.25 -3.47 -5.89
N GLY A 54 -8.13 -3.84 -4.96
CA GLY A 54 -7.95 -4.99 -4.08
C GLY A 54 -8.11 -6.28 -4.88
N LYS A 55 -7.12 -7.17 -4.81
CA LYS A 55 -7.05 -8.54 -5.37
C LYS A 55 -6.51 -8.72 -6.79
N SER A 56 -5.28 -8.29 -7.04
CA SER A 56 -4.45 -8.99 -8.04
C SER A 56 -2.94 -8.95 -7.80
N ALA A 57 -2.46 -8.21 -6.78
CA ALA A 57 -1.02 -8.07 -6.50
C ALA A 57 -0.57 -8.61 -5.12
N CYS A 58 -1.45 -9.21 -4.32
CA CYS A 58 -1.07 -9.74 -3.02
C CYS A 58 -0.23 -11.03 -3.19
N TRP A 59 1.08 -10.89 -3.36
CA TRP A 59 2.02 -11.87 -2.85
C TRP A 59 1.84 -11.91 -1.33
N ALA A 60 0.94 -12.78 -0.86
CA ALA A 60 0.93 -13.20 0.54
C ALA A 60 2.14 -14.13 0.73
N GLY A 61 3.34 -13.55 0.73
CA GLY A 61 4.53 -14.21 1.23
C GLY A 61 4.41 -14.25 2.75
N ASP A 62 3.97 -15.39 3.28
CA ASP A 62 4.12 -15.70 4.70
C ASP A 62 5.63 -15.76 4.98
N PHE A 63 6.24 -14.63 5.35
CA PHE A 63 7.60 -14.56 5.87
C PHE A 63 7.59 -15.10 7.31
N ARG A 64 7.30 -16.40 7.44
CA ARG A 64 7.69 -17.17 8.61
C ARG A 64 9.10 -17.67 8.36
N SER A 65 10.03 -17.09 9.12
CA SER A 65 11.39 -17.60 9.33
C SER A 65 11.37 -19.04 9.87
#